data_AF-A0A1G2LW46-F1
#
_entry.id   AF-A0A1G2LW46-F1
#
_cell.length_a   1.000
_cell.length_b   1.000
_cell.length_c   1.000
_cell.angle_alpha   90.00
_cell.angle_beta   90.00
_cell.angle_gamma   90.00
#
_symmetry.space_group_name_H-M   'P 1'
#
loop_
_entity.id
_entity.type
_entity.pdbx_description
1 polymer ?
#
loop_
_entity_poly.entity_id
_entity_poly.type
_entity_poly.pdbx_seq_one_letter_code
_entity_poly.pdbx_strand_id
1 'polypeptide(L)'
;MKGIIYYTDNRLGEPMFSIVQKQILKVGLPIVSVSLKPIDFGQNIVLDLQPGVITMFRQILTALEASASDVIFFCEHDVLYHPSHFDFEPPRDDVFYYNVNIWRWMFPEDFAVTYGGTLSLSGLCVNRQLAVNHYNLRLKIIEEKRFDNGRNPRWARIMGYEPGKEKRRGGVSDDICETRRSQYPIVDIRHKGAITKTMRGLNDFRRPPNPESWKETTLDKIEGWNLKEMFKL
;
A
#
# COMPACT_ATOMS: atom_id res chain seq x y z
N MET A 1 3.58 -11.88 -16.88
CA MET A 1 2.89 -12.63 -15.79
C MET A 1 2.61 -11.68 -14.62
N LYS A 2 1.45 -11.81 -13.94
CA LYS A 2 1.10 -11.00 -12.75
C LYS A 2 1.55 -11.66 -11.45
N GLY A 3 1.98 -10.87 -10.48
CA GLY A 3 2.36 -11.33 -9.14
C GLY A 3 2.11 -10.29 -8.06
N ILE A 4 2.28 -10.70 -6.82
CA ILE A 4 2.05 -9.88 -5.63
C ILE A 4 3.35 -9.78 -4.85
N ILE A 5 3.67 -8.57 -4.40
CA ILE A 5 4.59 -8.38 -3.28
C ILE A 5 3.81 -8.05 -2.02
N TYR A 6 4.21 -8.64 -0.91
CA TYR A 6 3.62 -8.37 0.39
C TYR A 6 4.71 -7.98 1.38
N TYR A 7 4.56 -6.87 2.08
CA TYR A 7 5.54 -6.43 3.07
C TYR A 7 4.91 -6.12 4.41
N THR A 8 5.61 -6.49 5.49
CA THR A 8 5.08 -6.37 6.85
C THR A 8 6.19 -6.21 7.88
N ASP A 9 5.95 -5.41 8.92
CA ASP A 9 6.82 -5.36 10.10
C ASP A 9 6.45 -6.39 11.19
N ASN A 10 5.43 -7.23 10.92
CA ASN A 10 4.86 -8.23 11.82
C ASN A 10 4.34 -7.68 13.16
N ARG A 11 3.99 -6.40 13.24
CA ARG A 11 3.40 -5.78 14.45
C ARG A 11 1.88 -5.66 14.41
N LEU A 12 1.26 -5.94 13.26
CA LEU A 12 -0.19 -5.97 13.14
C LEU A 12 -0.77 -7.15 13.93
N GLY A 13 -1.81 -6.89 14.71
CA GLY A 13 -2.47 -7.91 15.53
C GLY A 13 -3.57 -8.68 14.81
N GLU A 14 -3.98 -9.79 15.41
CA GLU A 14 -5.17 -10.53 14.98
C GLU A 14 -6.47 -9.78 15.37
N PRO A 15 -7.57 -9.97 14.61
CA PRO A 15 -7.71 -10.85 13.44
C PRO A 15 -7.27 -10.21 12.11
N MET A 16 -6.84 -8.94 12.11
CA MET A 16 -6.52 -8.20 10.87
C MET A 16 -5.48 -8.92 10.03
N PHE A 17 -4.37 -9.34 10.65
CA PHE A 17 -3.25 -9.97 9.96
C PHE A 17 -3.69 -11.24 9.19
N SER A 18 -4.36 -12.18 9.86
CA SER A 18 -4.80 -13.41 9.20
C SER A 18 -5.92 -13.20 8.18
N ILE A 19 -6.83 -12.24 8.40
CA ILE A 19 -7.91 -11.93 7.45
C ILE A 19 -7.34 -11.35 6.15
N VAL A 20 -6.40 -10.42 6.23
CA VAL A 20 -5.76 -9.83 5.04
C VAL A 20 -5.06 -10.90 4.20
N GLN A 21 -4.25 -11.75 4.84
CA GLN A 21 -3.59 -12.86 4.15
C GLN A 21 -4.59 -13.81 3.50
N LYS A 22 -5.66 -14.19 4.21
CA LYS A 22 -6.73 -15.05 3.66
C LYS A 22 -7.41 -14.44 2.44
N GLN A 23 -7.61 -13.13 2.40
CA GLN A 23 -8.23 -12.48 1.24
C GLN A 23 -7.28 -12.46 0.04
N ILE A 24 -6.00 -12.14 0.26
CA ILE A 24 -4.99 -12.13 -0.82
C ILE A 24 -4.81 -13.54 -1.42
N LEU A 25 -4.82 -14.60 -0.60
CA LEU A 25 -4.66 -15.98 -1.08
C LEU A 25 -5.76 -16.41 -2.07
N LYS A 26 -6.97 -15.85 -1.97
CA LYS A 26 -8.09 -16.18 -2.87
C LYS A 26 -7.82 -15.80 -4.32
N VAL A 27 -6.88 -14.89 -4.57
CA VAL A 27 -6.57 -14.37 -5.90
C VAL A 27 -5.77 -15.40 -6.72
N GLY A 28 -5.03 -16.29 -6.07
CA GLY A 28 -4.27 -17.35 -6.75
C GLY A 28 -3.05 -16.87 -7.56
N LEU A 29 -2.58 -15.64 -7.32
CA LEU A 29 -1.35 -15.12 -7.92
C LEU A 29 -0.11 -15.54 -7.11
N PRO A 30 1.07 -15.64 -7.74
CA PRO A 30 2.33 -15.87 -7.01
C PRO A 30 2.60 -14.69 -6.06
N ILE A 31 2.97 -15.01 -4.83
CA ILE A 31 3.25 -14.03 -3.76
C ILE A 31 4.70 -14.17 -3.34
N VAL A 32 5.43 -13.05 -3.35
CA VAL A 32 6.68 -12.90 -2.62
C VAL A 32 6.40 -12.03 -1.40
N SER A 33 6.59 -12.57 -0.21
CA SER A 33 6.41 -11.84 1.02
C SER A 33 7.74 -11.50 1.67
N VAL A 34 7.86 -10.29 2.21
CA VAL A 34 9.05 -9.87 2.96
C VAL A 34 8.64 -9.35 4.32
N SER A 35 9.23 -9.91 5.36
CA SER A 35 8.79 -9.72 6.75
C SER A 35 9.99 -9.53 7.68
N LEU A 36 9.74 -9.10 8.91
CA LEU A 36 10.75 -9.00 9.97
C LEU A 36 10.69 -10.19 10.94
N LYS A 37 9.73 -11.11 10.73
CA LYS A 37 9.60 -12.40 11.38
C LYS A 37 9.13 -13.45 10.37
N PRO A 38 9.47 -14.73 10.54
CA PRO A 38 8.96 -15.80 9.67
C PRO A 38 7.43 -15.82 9.61
N ILE A 39 6.88 -15.98 8.41
CA ILE A 39 5.45 -16.17 8.15
C ILE A 39 5.23 -17.22 7.07
N ASP A 40 4.13 -17.96 7.15
CA ASP A 40 3.71 -18.91 6.13
C ASP A 40 2.80 -18.20 5.10
N PHE A 41 3.42 -17.49 4.15
CA PHE A 41 2.68 -16.67 3.19
C PHE A 41 3.45 -16.47 1.87
N GLY A 42 3.16 -17.32 0.87
CA GLY A 42 3.90 -17.31 -0.39
C GLY A 42 5.38 -17.66 -0.21
N GLN A 43 6.24 -17.11 -1.06
CA GLN A 43 7.69 -17.18 -0.86
C GLN A 43 8.10 -16.11 0.17
N ASN A 44 8.29 -16.53 1.43
CA ASN A 44 8.67 -15.61 2.49
C ASN A 44 10.20 -15.39 2.59
N ILE A 45 10.62 -14.13 2.63
CA ILE A 45 11.99 -13.70 2.90
C ILE A 45 11.98 -12.86 4.19
N VAL A 46 12.79 -13.24 5.16
CA VAL A 46 12.88 -12.53 6.44
C VAL A 46 14.10 -11.61 6.44
N LEU A 47 13.90 -10.34 6.77
CA LEU A 47 14.97 -9.38 6.97
C LEU A 47 15.21 -9.14 8.47
N ASP A 48 16.45 -9.25 8.91
CA ASP A 48 16.86 -8.90 10.27
C ASP A 48 17.14 -7.39 10.36
N LEU A 49 16.08 -6.59 10.38
CA LEU A 49 16.13 -5.13 10.40
C LEU A 49 15.15 -4.56 11.43
N GLN A 50 15.47 -3.38 11.95
CA GLN A 50 14.54 -2.64 12.81
C GLN A 50 13.39 -2.03 11.98
N PRO A 51 12.15 -2.01 12.50
CA PRO A 51 11.02 -1.40 11.79
C PRO A 51 11.23 0.09 11.55
N GLY A 52 10.95 0.54 10.33
CA GLY A 52 11.13 1.93 9.92
C GLY A 52 10.91 2.11 8.42
N VAL A 53 10.92 3.36 7.94
CA VAL A 53 10.58 3.65 6.55
C VAL A 53 11.63 3.13 5.56
N ILE A 54 12.92 3.16 5.93
CA ILE A 54 14.00 2.63 5.08
C ILE A 54 13.86 1.11 5.02
N THR A 55 13.51 0.47 6.12
CA THR A 55 13.23 -0.97 6.18
C THR A 55 12.09 -1.34 5.24
N MET A 56 10.98 -0.60 5.26
CA MET A 56 9.86 -0.82 4.32
C MET A 56 10.33 -0.74 2.85
N PHE A 57 11.14 0.25 2.49
CA PHE A 57 11.67 0.35 1.12
C PHE A 57 12.62 -0.80 0.78
N ARG A 58 13.41 -1.30 1.73
CA ARG A 58 14.24 -2.50 1.55
C ARG A 58 13.38 -3.75 1.37
N GLN A 59 12.32 -3.91 2.16
CA GLN A 59 11.38 -5.02 2.01
C GLN A 59 10.73 -5.03 0.62
N ILE A 60 10.29 -3.87 0.15
CA ILE A 60 9.74 -3.70 -1.21
C ILE A 60 10.77 -4.11 -2.26
N LEU A 61 11.99 -3.55 -2.21
CA LEU A 61 13.02 -3.87 -3.21
C LEU A 61 13.38 -5.36 -3.20
N THR A 62 13.58 -5.96 -2.02
CA THR A 62 13.84 -7.40 -1.89
C THR A 62 12.73 -8.24 -2.51
N ALA A 63 11.46 -7.88 -2.30
CA ALA A 63 10.33 -8.60 -2.87
C ALA A 63 10.30 -8.49 -4.41
N LEU A 64 10.59 -7.29 -4.94
CA LEU A 64 10.65 -7.01 -6.36
C LEU A 64 11.79 -7.78 -7.05
N GLU A 65 12.96 -7.87 -6.42
CA GLU A 65 14.13 -8.59 -6.97
C GLU A 65 13.93 -10.10 -6.95
N ALA A 66 13.22 -10.63 -5.95
CA ALA A 66 12.92 -12.06 -5.84
C ALA A 66 11.73 -12.51 -6.71
N SER A 67 10.85 -11.58 -7.12
CA SER A 67 9.70 -11.92 -7.95
C SER A 67 10.08 -12.18 -9.41
N ALA A 68 9.56 -13.27 -9.97
CA ALA A 68 9.68 -13.61 -11.39
C ALA A 68 8.56 -13.00 -12.26
N SER A 69 7.59 -12.28 -11.67
CA SER A 69 6.47 -11.69 -12.40
C SER A 69 6.86 -10.37 -13.07
N ASP A 70 6.22 -10.04 -14.19
CA ASP A 70 6.48 -8.78 -14.91
C ASP A 70 5.63 -7.64 -14.36
N VAL A 71 4.39 -7.95 -13.97
CA VAL A 71 3.44 -6.98 -13.41
C VAL A 71 3.25 -7.29 -11.93
N ILE A 72 3.48 -6.29 -11.07
CA ILE A 72 3.48 -6.45 -9.62
C ILE A 72 2.38 -5.61 -8.98
N PHE A 73 1.59 -6.24 -8.13
CA PHE A 73 0.66 -5.57 -7.22
C PHE A 73 1.29 -5.46 -5.82
N PHE A 74 1.16 -4.30 -5.22
CA PHE A 74 1.70 -4.01 -3.89
C PHE A 74 0.63 -4.29 -2.83
N CYS A 75 0.94 -5.18 -1.89
CA CYS A 75 0.04 -5.53 -0.79
C CYS A 75 0.65 -5.23 0.59
N GLU A 76 -0.15 -4.60 1.45
CA GLU A 76 0.20 -4.25 2.83
C GLU A 76 -0.57 -5.13 3.83
N HIS A 77 0.00 -5.31 5.03
CA HIS A 77 -0.57 -6.18 6.05
C HIS A 77 -1.92 -5.71 6.63
N ASP A 78 -2.25 -4.43 6.53
CA ASP A 78 -3.41 -3.76 7.11
C ASP A 78 -4.41 -3.29 6.02
N VAL A 79 -4.38 -3.92 4.84
CA VAL A 79 -5.23 -3.54 3.70
C VAL A 79 -5.93 -4.76 3.12
N LEU A 80 -7.25 -4.66 2.92
CA LEU A 80 -8.06 -5.70 2.29
C LEU A 80 -8.23 -5.42 0.79
N TYR A 81 -7.94 -6.45 0.00
CA TYR A 81 -7.95 -6.38 -1.46
C TYR A 81 -9.07 -7.22 -2.03
N HIS A 82 -10.01 -6.59 -2.74
CA HIS A 82 -11.02 -7.33 -3.49
C HIS A 82 -10.36 -7.96 -4.74
N PRO A 83 -10.71 -9.18 -5.18
CA PRO A 83 -10.15 -9.82 -6.37
C PRO A 83 -10.11 -8.93 -7.62
N SER A 84 -11.15 -8.10 -7.82
CA SER A 84 -11.21 -7.12 -8.93
C SER A 84 -10.08 -6.09 -8.95
N HIS A 85 -9.33 -5.94 -7.85
CA HIS A 85 -8.11 -5.13 -7.84
C HIS A 85 -7.05 -5.67 -8.79
N PHE A 86 -6.97 -7.01 -8.91
CA PHE A 86 -5.94 -7.76 -9.61
C PHE A 86 -6.31 -8.10 -11.07
N ASP A 87 -7.54 -7.78 -11.50
CA ASP A 87 -7.99 -7.95 -12.89
C ASP A 87 -7.34 -6.95 -13.86
N PHE A 88 -6.71 -5.90 -13.32
CA PHE A 88 -6.08 -4.87 -14.12
C PHE A 88 -4.85 -5.38 -14.87
N GLU A 89 -4.74 -4.98 -16.14
CA GLU A 89 -3.55 -5.18 -16.97
C GLU A 89 -3.00 -3.79 -17.34
N PRO A 90 -1.77 -3.43 -16.90
CA PRO A 90 -1.15 -2.18 -17.27
C PRO A 90 -1.02 -2.05 -18.80
N PRO A 91 -1.56 -0.99 -19.43
CA PRO A 91 -1.41 -0.81 -20.88
C PRO A 91 0.00 -0.37 -21.28
N ARG A 92 0.84 0.05 -20.32
CA ARG A 92 2.21 0.52 -20.54
C ARG A 92 3.12 0.05 -19.42
N ASP A 93 4.38 -0.21 -19.77
CA ASP A 93 5.42 -0.63 -18.82
C ASP A 93 6.14 0.54 -18.13
N ASP A 94 5.97 1.77 -18.62
CA ASP A 94 6.66 2.98 -18.15
C ASP A 94 5.79 3.86 -17.24
N VAL A 95 4.71 3.31 -16.69
CA VAL A 95 3.73 4.04 -15.86
C VAL A 95 3.45 3.31 -14.54
N PHE A 96 3.40 4.05 -13.44
CA PHE A 96 2.89 3.56 -12.16
C PHE A 96 1.37 3.76 -12.09
N TYR A 97 0.60 2.68 -11.95
CA TYR A 97 -0.87 2.73 -11.90
C TYR A 97 -1.40 2.58 -10.48
N TYR A 98 -2.18 3.56 -10.02
CA TYR A 98 -2.75 3.57 -8.68
C TYR A 98 -4.25 3.31 -8.69
N ASN A 99 -4.69 2.27 -8.00
CA ASN A 99 -6.09 2.08 -7.69
C ASN A 99 -6.53 3.10 -6.62
N VAL A 100 -7.34 4.08 -7.01
CA VAL A 100 -7.86 5.11 -6.12
C VAL A 100 -9.26 4.78 -5.59
N ASN A 101 -9.79 3.59 -5.90
CA ASN A 101 -11.03 3.10 -5.29
C ASN A 101 -10.73 2.51 -3.90
N ILE A 102 -10.60 3.38 -2.89
CA ILE A 102 -10.19 3.00 -1.54
C ILE A 102 -11.18 3.54 -0.52
N TRP A 103 -11.63 2.70 0.39
CA TRP A 103 -12.25 3.10 1.66
C TRP A 103 -11.25 2.98 2.80
N ARG A 104 -11.28 3.93 3.72
CA ARG A 104 -10.46 3.94 4.94
C ARG A 104 -11.35 3.67 6.13
N TRP A 105 -11.23 2.48 6.69
CA TRP A 105 -12.08 2.02 7.78
C TRP A 105 -11.47 2.38 9.13
N MET A 106 -12.21 3.08 9.99
CA MET A 106 -11.79 3.44 11.35
C MET A 106 -11.93 2.26 12.32
N PHE A 107 -11.11 1.23 12.18
CA PHE A 107 -11.20 0.02 13.00
C PHE A 107 -11.11 0.31 14.52
N PRO A 108 -11.99 -0.28 15.36
CA PRO A 108 -13.04 -1.26 15.05
C PRO A 108 -14.44 -0.66 14.83
N GLU A 109 -14.57 0.64 14.59
CA GLU A 109 -15.84 1.34 14.51
C GLU A 109 -16.63 0.99 13.24
N ASP A 110 -17.95 1.12 13.27
CA ASP A 110 -18.82 1.01 12.09
C ASP A 110 -18.80 2.29 11.24
N PHE A 111 -17.59 2.75 10.88
CA PHE A 111 -17.37 4.01 10.20
C PHE A 111 -16.18 3.95 9.24
N ALA A 112 -16.41 4.34 7.99
CA ALA A 112 -15.37 4.44 6.98
C ALA A 112 -15.51 5.71 6.14
N VAL A 113 -14.40 6.19 5.61
CA VAL A 113 -14.35 7.38 4.76
C VAL A 113 -13.60 7.12 3.47
N THR A 114 -13.98 7.80 2.39
CA THR A 114 -13.20 7.88 1.15
C THR A 114 -13.06 9.32 0.72
N TYR A 115 -11.96 9.62 0.04
CA TYR A 115 -11.64 10.95 -0.47
C TYR A 115 -10.60 10.87 -1.58
N GLY A 116 -10.73 11.78 -2.55
CA GLY A 116 -9.85 11.85 -3.71
C GLY A 116 -8.49 12.48 -3.42
N GLY A 117 -7.66 12.57 -4.47
CA GLY A 117 -6.37 13.28 -4.43
C GLY A 117 -5.27 12.59 -3.62
N THR A 118 -5.43 11.29 -3.30
CA THR A 118 -4.41 10.50 -2.63
C THR A 118 -4.04 9.28 -3.45
N LEU A 119 -2.73 9.10 -3.62
CA LEU A 119 -2.12 7.86 -4.10
C LEU A 119 -1.61 7.12 -2.86
N SER A 120 -1.67 5.79 -2.89
CA SER A 120 -1.18 4.94 -1.80
C SER A 120 -0.41 3.78 -2.41
N LEU A 121 0.69 3.38 -1.76
CA LEU A 121 1.46 2.20 -2.15
C LEU A 121 0.57 0.95 -2.21
N SER A 122 -0.33 0.79 -1.25
CA SER A 122 -1.34 -0.27 -1.26
C SER A 122 -2.21 -0.31 -2.53
N GLY A 123 -2.34 0.78 -3.30
CA GLY A 123 -3.10 0.78 -4.55
C GLY A 123 -2.25 0.48 -5.80
N LEU A 124 -0.94 0.29 -5.66
CA LEU A 124 0.01 0.31 -6.78
C LEU A 124 0.03 -1.01 -7.56
N CYS A 125 -0.05 -0.88 -8.89
CA CYS A 125 0.25 -1.91 -9.87
C CYS A 125 1.23 -1.34 -10.91
N VAL A 126 2.31 -2.07 -11.20
CA VAL A 126 3.38 -1.55 -12.05
C VAL A 126 4.22 -2.67 -12.67
N ASN A 127 4.89 -2.36 -13.78
CA ASN A 127 5.97 -3.19 -14.29
C ASN A 127 7.10 -3.34 -13.24
N ARG A 128 7.53 -4.58 -12.99
CA ARG A 128 8.54 -4.92 -11.98
C ARG A 128 9.85 -4.17 -12.20
N GLN A 129 10.34 -4.10 -13.44
CA GLN A 129 11.65 -3.49 -13.72
C GLN A 129 11.62 -1.99 -13.47
N LEU A 130 10.52 -1.32 -13.79
CA LEU A 130 10.34 0.10 -13.48
C LEU A 130 10.39 0.34 -11.96
N ALA A 131 9.69 -0.49 -11.18
CA ALA A 131 9.71 -0.40 -9.72
C ALA A 131 11.09 -0.69 -9.14
N VAL A 132 11.79 -1.73 -9.60
CA VAL A 132 13.17 -2.06 -9.18
C VAL A 132 14.10 -0.85 -9.40
N ASN A 133 14.04 -0.23 -10.58
CA ASN A 133 14.86 0.93 -10.89
C ASN A 133 14.55 2.11 -9.96
N HIS A 134 13.28 2.38 -9.71
CA HIS A 134 12.84 3.44 -8.80
C HIS A 134 13.33 3.23 -7.36
N TYR A 135 13.12 2.04 -6.80
CA TYR A 135 13.48 1.75 -5.40
C TYR A 135 14.99 1.65 -5.19
N ASN A 136 15.74 1.19 -6.18
CA ASN A 136 17.21 1.28 -6.16
C ASN A 136 17.68 2.74 -6.10
N LEU A 137 17.17 3.61 -6.97
CA LEU A 137 17.51 5.04 -6.95
C LEU A 137 17.10 5.70 -5.62
N ARG A 138 15.91 5.38 -5.11
CA ARG A 138 15.42 5.87 -3.81
C ARG A 138 16.37 5.51 -2.68
N LEU A 139 16.75 4.24 -2.55
CA LEU A 139 17.65 3.78 -1.50
C LEU A 139 19.06 4.39 -1.62
N LYS A 140 19.56 4.54 -2.85
CA LYS A 140 20.82 5.25 -3.11
C LYS A 140 20.78 6.70 -2.61
N ILE A 141 19.71 7.44 -2.92
CA ILE A 141 19.54 8.82 -2.43
C ILE A 141 19.46 8.86 -0.90
N ILE A 142 18.74 7.93 -0.28
CA ILE A 142 18.61 7.83 1.18
C ILE A 142 19.99 7.64 1.83
N GLU A 143 20.81 6.76 1.26
CA GLU A 143 22.17 6.49 1.71
C GLU A 143 23.09 7.71 1.56
N GLU A 144 23.12 8.32 0.37
CA GLU A 144 23.94 9.52 0.08
C GLU A 144 23.59 10.70 0.99
N LYS A 145 22.30 10.87 1.30
CA LYS A 145 21.79 11.92 2.21
C LYS A 145 21.90 11.57 3.68
N ARG A 146 22.28 10.32 4.02
CA ARG A 146 22.38 9.80 5.39
C ARG A 146 21.10 10.01 6.19
N PHE A 147 19.96 9.74 5.57
CA PHE A 147 18.66 9.87 6.25
C PHE A 147 18.48 8.82 7.35
N ASP A 148 17.77 9.18 8.41
CA ASP A 148 17.49 8.30 9.54
C ASP A 148 16.36 7.30 9.24
N ASN A 149 16.44 6.10 9.85
CA ASN A 149 15.39 5.08 9.75
C ASN A 149 14.25 5.30 10.76
N GLY A 150 13.64 6.49 10.75
CA GLY A 150 12.47 6.78 11.56
C GLY A 150 11.20 6.07 11.08
N ARG A 151 10.19 5.99 11.95
CA ARG A 151 8.86 5.45 11.60
C ARG A 151 8.10 6.34 10.61
N ASN A 152 8.12 7.66 10.81
CA ASN A 152 7.48 8.65 9.92
C ASN A 152 8.30 9.96 9.87
N PRO A 153 9.56 9.88 9.37
CA PRO A 153 10.46 11.03 9.43
C PRO A 153 10.03 12.12 8.45
N ARG A 154 10.41 13.38 8.74
CA ARG A 154 10.02 14.53 7.91
C ARG A 154 10.53 14.38 6.47
N TRP A 155 11.75 13.89 6.28
CA TRP A 155 12.33 13.70 4.95
C TRP A 155 11.48 12.74 4.10
N ALA A 156 10.95 11.66 4.68
CA ALA A 156 10.12 10.70 3.96
C ALA A 156 8.79 11.32 3.52
N ARG A 157 8.17 12.16 4.37
CA ARG A 157 6.96 12.91 3.99
C ARG A 157 7.22 13.94 2.89
N ILE A 158 8.42 14.52 2.85
CA ILE A 158 8.84 15.43 1.77
C ILE A 158 9.14 14.64 0.49
N MET A 159 9.79 13.48 0.59
CA MET A 159 10.09 12.63 -0.55
C MET A 159 8.83 11.95 -1.14
N GLY A 160 7.84 11.68 -0.30
CA GLY A 160 6.71 10.81 -0.64
C GLY A 160 7.08 9.34 -0.44
N TYR A 161 6.13 8.50 -0.07
CA TYR A 161 6.34 7.06 0.06
C TYR A 161 6.17 6.38 -1.30
N GLU A 162 5.23 6.91 -2.07
CA GLU A 162 4.83 6.50 -3.40
C GLU A 162 5.80 7.01 -4.48
N PRO A 163 6.05 6.23 -5.55
CA PRO A 163 6.54 6.74 -6.83
C PRO A 163 5.61 7.80 -7.45
N GLY A 164 6.14 8.68 -8.30
CA GLY A 164 5.32 9.68 -9.02
C GLY A 164 5.29 11.09 -8.49
N LYS A 165 5.99 11.35 -7.37
CA LYS A 165 6.17 12.73 -6.91
C LYS A 165 7.28 13.40 -7.72
N GLU A 166 6.96 14.53 -8.35
CA GLU A 166 7.94 15.33 -9.10
C GLU A 166 9.18 15.68 -8.27
N LYS A 167 10.37 15.64 -8.88
CA LYS A 167 11.64 15.97 -8.21
C LYS A 167 11.65 17.37 -7.61
N ARG A 168 11.11 18.36 -8.34
CA ARG A 168 11.02 19.75 -7.86
C ARG A 168 10.18 19.89 -6.57
N ARG A 169 9.35 18.90 -6.24
CA ARG A 169 8.53 18.83 -5.02
C ARG A 169 9.14 17.92 -3.95
N GLY A 170 10.37 17.45 -4.16
CA GLY A 170 11.12 16.59 -3.25
C GLY A 170 11.10 15.10 -3.59
N GLY A 171 10.42 14.68 -4.66
CA GLY A 171 10.37 13.27 -5.04
C GLY A 171 11.68 12.72 -5.62
N VAL A 172 11.70 11.41 -5.84
CA VAL A 172 12.88 10.64 -6.30
C VAL A 172 13.17 10.85 -7.78
N SER A 173 12.12 10.88 -8.59
CA SER A 173 12.14 10.80 -10.05
C SER A 173 10.93 11.54 -10.63
N ASP A 174 10.92 11.77 -11.95
CA ASP A 174 9.78 12.38 -12.65
C ASP A 174 8.96 11.29 -13.36
N ASP A 175 8.71 10.18 -12.64
CA ASP A 175 8.01 9.03 -13.18
C ASP A 175 6.56 9.37 -13.52
N ILE A 176 6.05 8.75 -14.59
CA ILE A 176 4.66 8.91 -15.04
C ILE A 176 3.76 8.09 -14.13
N CYS A 177 2.65 8.68 -13.70
CA CYS A 177 1.65 8.02 -12.86
C CYS A 177 0.26 8.25 -13.39
N GLU A 178 -0.56 7.21 -13.33
CA GLU A 178 -1.97 7.25 -13.71
C GLU A 178 -2.84 6.63 -12.62
N THR A 179 -4.11 7.03 -12.60
CA THR A 179 -5.09 6.51 -11.64
C THR A 179 -6.08 5.60 -12.33
N ARG A 180 -6.50 4.56 -11.64
CA ARG A 180 -7.55 3.62 -12.05
C ARG A 180 -8.51 3.36 -10.90
N ARG A 181 -9.63 2.72 -11.19
CA ARG A 181 -10.59 2.25 -10.19
C ARG A 181 -10.96 0.81 -10.51
N SER A 182 -10.72 -0.11 -9.57
CA SER A 182 -11.28 -1.47 -9.64
C SER A 182 -12.80 -1.44 -9.44
N GLN A 183 -13.50 -2.50 -9.88
CA GLN A 183 -14.94 -2.63 -9.70
C GLN A 183 -15.36 -2.43 -8.24
N TYR A 184 -14.70 -3.13 -7.32
CA TYR A 184 -14.92 -2.99 -5.88
C TYR A 184 -13.71 -2.34 -5.21
N PRO A 185 -13.90 -1.63 -4.09
CA PRO A 185 -12.85 -0.87 -3.43
C PRO A 185 -11.86 -1.77 -2.69
N ILE A 186 -10.66 -1.25 -2.50
CA ILE A 186 -9.73 -1.69 -1.44
C ILE A 186 -10.21 -1.10 -0.11
N VAL A 187 -9.99 -1.80 1.00
CA VAL A 187 -10.27 -1.28 2.35
C VAL A 187 -8.96 -1.15 3.14
N ASP A 188 -8.50 0.08 3.36
CA ASP A 188 -7.37 0.43 4.24
C ASP A 188 -7.85 0.47 5.70
N ILE A 189 -7.39 -0.48 6.51
CA ILE A 189 -7.81 -0.65 7.91
C ILE A 189 -7.02 0.35 8.77
N ARG A 190 -7.66 1.44 9.16
CA ARG A 190 -7.05 2.49 10.00
C ARG A 190 -7.07 2.06 11.46
N HIS A 191 -5.90 1.75 12.00
CA HIS A 191 -5.71 1.35 13.40
C HIS A 191 -4.68 2.24 14.12
N LYS A 192 -4.58 2.12 15.45
CA LYS A 192 -3.64 2.91 16.30
C LYS A 192 -2.16 2.78 15.88
N GLY A 193 -1.82 1.69 15.20
CA GLY A 193 -0.47 1.37 14.73
C GLY A 193 -0.13 1.90 13.34
N ALA A 194 -1.07 2.53 12.61
CA ALA A 194 -0.81 3.06 11.28
C ALA A 194 0.31 4.13 11.31
N ILE A 195 1.15 4.15 10.27
CA ILE A 195 2.28 5.10 10.16
C ILE A 195 1.78 6.53 9.91
N THR A 196 0.77 6.66 9.06
CA THR A 196 0.22 7.95 8.62
C THR A 196 -0.94 8.38 9.51
N LYS A 197 -1.16 9.70 9.62
CA LYS A 197 -2.32 10.23 10.33
C LYS A 197 -3.60 9.74 9.67
N THR A 198 -4.49 9.15 10.45
CA THR A 198 -5.84 8.80 10.03
C THR A 198 -6.69 10.07 9.90
N MET A 199 -7.25 10.31 8.72
CA MET A 199 -8.17 11.42 8.47
C MET A 199 -9.59 10.95 8.72
N ARG A 200 -10.22 11.46 9.78
CA ARG A 200 -11.58 11.09 10.18
C ARG A 200 -12.63 12.07 9.67
N GLY A 201 -12.27 13.34 9.57
CA GLY A 201 -13.15 14.39 9.05
C GLY A 201 -12.40 15.45 8.24
N LEU A 202 -13.14 16.35 7.61
CA LEU A 202 -12.57 17.43 6.78
C LEU A 202 -11.59 18.34 7.56
N ASN A 203 -11.81 18.51 8.86
CA ASN A 203 -10.94 19.31 9.74
C ASN A 203 -9.56 18.67 9.99
N ASP A 204 -9.37 17.39 9.64
CA ASP A 204 -8.07 16.73 9.78
C ASP A 204 -7.06 17.13 8.71
N PHE A 205 -7.55 17.72 7.61
CA PHE A 205 -6.75 18.08 6.46
C PHE A 205 -6.19 19.49 6.61
N ARG A 206 -4.90 19.65 6.27
CA ARG A 206 -4.33 20.99 6.07
C ARG A 206 -4.96 21.71 4.89
N ARG A 207 -5.31 20.95 3.84
CA ARG A 207 -6.06 21.41 2.67
C ARG A 207 -7.14 20.35 2.40
N PRO A 208 -8.42 20.67 2.60
CA PRO A 208 -9.47 19.68 2.44
C PRO A 208 -9.50 19.14 1.00
N PRO A 209 -9.92 17.87 0.81
CA PRO A 209 -10.14 17.34 -0.53
C PRO A 209 -11.30 18.08 -1.22
N ASN A 210 -11.47 17.86 -2.53
CA ASN A 210 -12.69 18.30 -3.21
C ASN A 210 -13.90 17.71 -2.45
N PRO A 211 -14.87 18.54 -2.00
CA PRO A 211 -16.06 18.08 -1.29
C PRO A 211 -16.80 16.94 -2.00
N GLU A 212 -16.84 16.93 -3.33
CA GLU A 212 -17.49 15.89 -4.13
C GLU A 212 -16.82 14.52 -4.01
N SER A 213 -15.54 14.51 -3.63
CA SER A 213 -14.77 13.28 -3.44
C SER A 213 -14.87 12.71 -2.02
N TRP A 214 -15.25 13.53 -1.03
CA TRP A 214 -15.40 13.10 0.35
C TRP A 214 -16.72 12.35 0.54
N LYS A 215 -16.66 11.12 1.05
CA LYS A 215 -17.85 10.35 1.44
C LYS A 215 -17.59 9.61 2.73
N GLU A 216 -18.64 9.47 3.52
CA GLU A 216 -18.68 8.71 4.76
C GLU A 216 -19.68 7.56 4.59
N THR A 217 -19.41 6.43 5.24
CA THR A 217 -20.29 5.27 5.16
C THR A 217 -20.15 4.35 6.38
N THR A 218 -21.08 3.41 6.50
CA THR A 218 -21.03 2.27 7.42
C THR A 218 -20.51 1.02 6.71
N LEU A 219 -20.03 0.03 7.45
CA LEU A 219 -19.32 -1.13 6.88
C LEU A 219 -20.20 -2.00 5.99
N ASP A 220 -21.51 -2.07 6.26
CA ASP A 220 -22.51 -2.82 5.49
C ASP A 220 -22.80 -2.19 4.11
N LYS A 221 -22.40 -0.94 3.90
CA LYS A 221 -22.62 -0.20 2.66
C LYS A 221 -21.39 -0.16 1.74
N ILE A 222 -20.29 -0.79 2.15
CA ILE A 222 -19.10 -0.90 1.30
C ILE A 222 -19.32 -2.07 0.34
N GLU A 223 -19.69 -1.75 -0.90
CA GLU A 223 -19.95 -2.75 -1.94
C GLU A 223 -18.77 -3.73 -2.13
N GLY A 224 -19.09 -5.01 -2.32
CA GLY A 224 -18.10 -6.08 -2.49
C GLY A 224 -17.51 -6.62 -1.19
N TRP A 225 -17.96 -6.13 -0.02
CA TRP A 225 -17.42 -6.55 1.27
C TRP A 225 -18.50 -6.89 2.30
N ASN A 226 -18.25 -7.93 3.10
CA ASN A 226 -19.02 -8.32 4.29
C ASN A 226 -18.16 -8.13 5.56
N LEU A 227 -17.65 -6.91 5.79
CA LEU A 227 -16.65 -6.64 6.83
C LEU A 227 -17.09 -7.01 8.25
N LYS A 228 -18.36 -6.75 8.61
CA LYS A 228 -18.89 -7.09 9.94
C LYS A 228 -18.82 -8.59 10.21
N GLU A 229 -19.18 -9.41 9.23
CA GLU A 229 -19.11 -10.87 9.32
C GLU A 229 -17.65 -11.34 9.36
N MET A 230 -16.80 -10.82 8.47
CA MET A 230 -15.38 -11.18 8.40
C MET A 230 -14.64 -10.94 9.72
N PHE A 231 -14.95 -9.84 10.42
CA PHE A 231 -14.29 -9.42 11.65
C PHE A 231 -15.07 -9.75 12.93
N LYS A 232 -16.26 -10.35 12.82
CA LYS A 232 -17.15 -10.69 13.95
C LYS A 232 -17.48 -9.48 14.83
N LEU A 233 -17.90 -8.38 14.18
CA LEU A 233 -18.27 -7.11 14.80
C LEU A 233 -19.78 -6.98 15.01
#